data_AF-A0AAN5CMR9-F1
#
_entry.id   AF-A0AAN5CMR9-F1
#
_cell.length_a   1.000
_cell.length_b   1.000
_cell.length_c   1.000
_cell.angle_alpha   90.00
_cell.angle_beta   90.00
_cell.angle_gamma   90.00
#
_symmetry.space_group_name_H-M   'P 1'
#
loop_
_entity.id
_entity.type
_entity.pdbx_description
1 polymer ?
#
loop_
_entity_poly.entity_id
_entity_poly.type
_entity_poly.pdbx_seq_one_letter_code
_entity_poly.pdbx_strand_id
1 'polypeptide(L)'
;LDSFQGFAIIFRTNRKAFDRMKSGAQVGNYSVARTFQVKENLEVLRYMQWMGRGWIVSNTVSFVTYGFFMFGPEGYDSIRALSYNIFEIFVALNFLVFYILSISGNSHIWKQFTSI
;
A
#
# COMPACT_ATOMS: atom_id res chain seq x y z
N LEU A 1 -9.81 15.22 10.26
CA LEU A 1 -9.79 13.75 10.22
C LEU A 1 -8.54 13.37 9.44
N ASP A 2 -7.54 12.78 10.09
CA ASP A 2 -6.30 12.45 9.37
C ASP A 2 -6.58 11.46 8.25
N SER A 3 -5.90 11.59 7.11
CA SER A 3 -6.14 10.77 5.91
C SER A 3 -6.10 9.26 6.20
N PHE A 4 -5.25 8.83 7.12
CA PHE A 4 -5.18 7.44 7.61
C PHE A 4 -6.42 7.01 8.40
N GLN A 5 -6.94 7.89 9.27
CA GLN A 5 -8.14 7.61 10.06
C GLN A 5 -9.37 7.53 9.13
N GLY A 6 -9.46 8.41 8.15
CA GLY A 6 -10.50 8.39 7.12
C GLY A 6 -10.48 7.08 6.33
N PHE A 7 -9.32 6.67 5.84
CA PHE A 7 -9.15 5.39 5.13
C PHE A 7 -9.56 4.19 6.00
N ALA A 8 -9.12 4.16 7.26
CA ALA A 8 -9.46 3.07 8.18
C ALA A 8 -10.96 2.97 8.46
N ILE A 9 -11.64 4.11 8.63
CA ILE A 9 -13.09 4.16 8.83
C ILE A 9 -13.83 3.67 7.57
N ILE A 10 -13.45 4.17 6.40
CA ILE A 10 -14.04 3.77 5.11
C ILE A 10 -13.84 2.26 4.88
N PHE A 11 -12.65 1.73 5.14
CA PHE A 11 -12.36 0.31 5.01
C PHE A 11 -13.22 -0.55 5.95
N ARG A 12 -13.29 -0.16 7.23
CA ARG A 12 -14.11 -0.87 8.23
C ARG A 12 -15.61 -0.83 7.88
N THR A 13 -16.11 0.30 7.40
CA THR A 13 -17.51 0.46 7.02
C THR A 13 -17.85 -0.37 5.78
N ASN A 14 -17.03 -0.34 4.74
CA ASN A 14 -17.21 -1.19 3.55
C ASN A 14 -17.13 -2.68 3.88
N ARG A 15 -16.19 -3.08 4.75
CA ARG A 15 -16.07 -4.47 5.20
C ARG A 15 -17.30 -4.93 5.98
N LYS A 16 -17.77 -4.14 6.95
CA LYS A 16 -19.00 -4.43 7.70
C LYS A 16 -20.23 -4.49 6.79
N ALA A 17 -20.33 -3.61 5.79
CA ALA A 17 -21.41 -3.65 4.82
C ALA A 17 -21.37 -4.94 3.99
N PHE A 18 -20.18 -5.34 3.53
CA PHE A 18 -19.97 -6.58 2.79
C PHE A 18 -20.32 -7.83 3.62
N ASP A 19 -19.86 -7.88 4.88
CA ASP A 19 -20.15 -8.99 5.79
C ASP A 19 -21.66 -9.11 6.08
N ARG A 20 -22.36 -7.98 6.25
CA ARG A 20 -23.83 -7.94 6.41
C ARG A 20 -24.59 -8.43 5.18
N MET A 21 -24.08 -8.14 3.97
CA MET A 21 -24.66 -8.64 2.72
C MET A 21 -24.43 -10.15 2.54
N LYS A 22 -23.36 -10.70 3.11
CA LYS A 22 -23.06 -12.14 3.09
C LYS A 22 -23.89 -12.94 4.10
N SER A 23 -24.29 -12.34 5.21
CA SER A 23 -25.00 -13.01 6.32
C SER A 23 -26.51 -13.19 6.11
N GLY A 24 -27.08 -12.77 4.98
CA GLY A 24 -28.49 -13.06 4.65
C GLY A 24 -29.05 -12.11 3.62
N ALA A 25 -29.67 -12.66 2.58
CA ALA A 25 -30.47 -11.90 1.62
C ALA A 25 -31.69 -11.32 2.35
N GLN A 26 -31.59 -10.07 2.81
CA GLN A 26 -32.78 -9.33 3.23
C GLN A 26 -33.68 -9.12 2.01
N VAL A 27 -34.70 -9.96 1.90
CA VAL A 27 -35.75 -9.92 0.87
C VAL A 27 -36.40 -8.54 0.95
N GLY A 28 -36.07 -7.65 0.01
CA GLY A 28 -36.63 -6.30 -0.10
C GLY A 28 -35.62 -5.16 -0.32
N ASN A 29 -34.34 -5.33 0.07
CA ASN A 29 -33.31 -4.28 -0.06
C ASN A 29 -32.04 -4.72 -0.82
N TYR A 30 -32.07 -5.91 -1.41
CA TYR A 30 -30.96 -6.44 -2.19
C TYR A 30 -30.90 -5.79 -3.58
N SER A 31 -30.14 -4.70 -3.69
CA SER A 31 -29.75 -4.15 -4.99
C SER A 31 -28.46 -4.80 -5.44
N VAL A 32 -28.53 -5.58 -6.52
CA VAL A 32 -27.37 -6.23 -7.17
C VAL A 32 -26.26 -5.20 -7.42
N ALA A 33 -26.63 -4.00 -7.91
CA ALA A 33 -25.69 -2.91 -8.17
C ALA A 33 -24.91 -2.49 -6.92
N ARG A 34 -25.57 -2.39 -5.76
CA ARG A 34 -24.92 -1.99 -4.49
C ARG A 34 -23.91 -3.05 -4.02
N THR A 35 -24.24 -4.32 -4.15
CA THR A 35 -23.33 -5.42 -3.77
C THR A 35 -22.08 -5.42 -4.66
N PHE A 36 -22.25 -5.18 -5.97
CA PHE A 36 -21.12 -5.04 -6.90
C PHE A 36 -20.22 -3.84 -6.55
N GLN A 37 -20.81 -2.66 -6.33
CA GLN A 37 -20.06 -1.45 -5.96
C GLN A 37 -19.25 -1.62 -4.66
N VAL A 38 -19.84 -2.20 -3.62
CA VAL A 38 -19.14 -2.41 -2.34
C VAL A 38 -18.03 -3.45 -2.49
N LYS A 39 -18.24 -4.49 -3.29
CA LYS A 39 -17.23 -5.51 -3.58
C LYS A 39 -16.02 -4.90 -4.30
N GLU A 40 -16.27 -4.11 -5.33
CA GLU A 40 -15.22 -3.42 -6.10
C GLU A 40 -14.44 -2.42 -5.23
N ASN A 41 -15.16 -1.60 -4.45
CA ASN A 41 -14.51 -0.68 -3.50
C ASN A 41 -13.63 -1.42 -2.49
N LEU A 42 -14.06 -2.59 -2.00
CA LEU A 42 -13.27 -3.39 -1.07
C LEU A 42 -12.00 -3.94 -1.74
N GLU A 43 -12.08 -4.34 -3.01
CA GLU A 43 -10.93 -4.81 -3.79
C GLU A 43 -9.92 -3.67 -4.01
N VAL A 44 -10.37 -2.49 -4.42
CA VAL A 44 -9.54 -1.29 -4.56
C VAL A 44 -8.88 -0.90 -3.24
N LEU A 45 -9.62 -0.88 -2.13
CA LEU A 45 -9.06 -0.54 -0.83
C LEU A 45 -8.03 -1.58 -0.34
N ARG A 46 -8.22 -2.87 -0.62
CA ARG A 46 -7.23 -3.91 -0.31
C ARG A 46 -5.96 -3.72 -1.13
N TYR A 47 -6.08 -3.39 -2.41
CA TYR A 47 -4.96 -3.06 -3.27
C TYR A 47 -4.19 -1.84 -2.76
N MET A 48 -4.89 -0.74 -2.44
CA MET A 48 -4.29 0.46 -1.85
C MET A 48 -3.57 0.14 -0.52
N GLN A 49 -4.16 -0.69 0.33
CA GLN A 49 -3.53 -1.12 1.59
C GLN A 49 -2.26 -1.94 1.34
N TRP A 50 -2.28 -2.85 0.35
CA TRP A 50 -1.11 -3.65 -0.03
C TRP A 50 0.05 -2.76 -0.51
N MET A 51 -0.23 -1.85 -1.45
CA MET A 51 0.76 -0.88 -1.93
C MET A 51 1.28 0.02 -0.80
N GLY A 52 0.39 0.52 0.04
CA GLY A 52 0.74 1.40 1.16
C GLY A 52 1.70 0.73 2.15
N ARG A 53 1.52 -0.57 2.42
CA ARG A 53 2.45 -1.32 3.29
C ARG A 53 3.85 -1.38 2.69
N GLY A 54 3.98 -1.68 1.40
CA GLY A 54 5.28 -1.73 0.72
C GLY A 54 5.98 -0.37 0.74
N TRP A 55 5.24 0.69 0.48
CA TRP A 55 5.76 2.07 0.50
C TRP A 55 6.25 2.50 1.89
N ILE A 56 5.52 2.16 2.96
CA ILE A 56 5.93 2.48 4.35
C ILE A 56 7.24 1.77 4.72
N VAL A 57 7.35 0.46 4.42
CA VAL A 57 8.57 -0.31 4.74
C VAL A 57 9.78 0.30 4.04
N SER A 58 9.64 0.60 2.76
CA SER A 58 10.74 1.11 1.95
C SER A 58 11.16 2.55 2.33
N ASN A 59 10.21 3.40 2.70
CA ASN A 59 10.53 4.72 3.27
C ASN A 59 11.24 4.60 4.62
N THR A 60 10.79 3.69 5.48
CA THR A 60 11.40 3.50 6.81
C THR A 60 12.89 3.17 6.67
N VAL A 61 13.26 2.26 5.76
CA VAL A 61 14.67 1.93 5.50
C VAL A 61 15.46 3.16 5.03
N SER A 62 14.88 3.95 4.13
CA SER A 62 15.51 5.17 3.61
C SER A 62 15.72 6.24 4.69
N PHE A 63 14.74 6.41 5.59
CA PHE A 63 14.85 7.31 6.73
C PHE A 63 15.93 6.87 7.72
N VAL A 64 16.06 5.56 7.97
CA VAL A 64 17.08 5.04 8.89
C VAL A 64 18.48 5.25 8.32
N THR A 65 18.71 4.96 7.05
CA THR A 65 20.03 5.10 6.42
C THR A 65 20.46 6.57 6.30
N TYR A 66 19.53 7.45 5.91
CA TYR A 66 19.78 8.89 5.89
C TYR A 66 19.97 9.47 7.29
N GLY A 67 19.17 9.01 8.26
CA GLY A 67 19.32 9.40 9.67
C GLY A 67 20.69 9.03 10.22
N PHE A 68 21.20 7.84 9.89
CA PHE A 68 22.55 7.44 10.27
C PHE A 68 23.64 8.31 9.63
N PHE A 69 23.45 8.73 8.37
CA PHE A 69 24.37 9.67 7.73
C PHE A 69 24.41 11.02 8.48
N MET A 70 23.25 11.56 8.87
CA MET A 70 23.16 12.88 9.53
C MET A 70 23.66 12.83 10.98
N PHE A 71 23.16 11.88 11.78
CA PHE A 71 23.37 11.82 13.23
C PHE A 71 24.43 10.80 13.66
N GLY A 72 25.14 10.19 12.70
CA GLY A 72 26.19 9.22 12.99
C GLY A 72 27.38 9.83 13.74
N PRO A 73 28.09 9.04 14.56
CA PRO A 73 29.22 9.52 15.36
C PRO A 73 30.35 10.09 14.49
N GLU A 74 30.96 11.16 14.99
CA GLU A 74 32.15 11.79 14.38
C GLU A 74 33.35 10.82 14.42
N GLY A 75 34.13 10.76 13.34
CA GLY A 75 35.26 9.84 13.18
C GLY A 75 34.98 8.60 12.32
N TYR A 76 33.73 8.39 11.89
CA TYR A 76 33.33 7.29 11.00
C TYR A 76 32.87 7.78 9.61
N ASP A 77 33.60 8.72 9.02
CA ASP A 77 33.19 9.39 7.78
C ASP A 77 32.96 8.42 6.61
N SER A 78 33.78 7.36 6.51
CA SER A 78 33.60 6.33 5.48
C SER A 78 32.29 5.56 5.64
N ILE A 79 31.87 5.24 6.87
CA ILE A 79 30.62 4.51 7.12
C ILE A 79 29.43 5.43 6.87
N ARG A 80 29.52 6.71 7.26
CA ARG A 80 28.50 7.71 6.97
C ARG A 80 28.32 7.89 5.46
N ALA A 81 29.41 8.02 4.70
CA ALA A 81 29.36 8.09 3.25
C ALA A 81 28.75 6.82 2.63
N LEU A 82 29.07 5.64 3.15
CA LEU A 82 28.44 4.39 2.72
C LEU A 82 26.93 4.40 2.98
N SER A 83 26.48 4.86 4.14
CA SER A 83 25.05 4.95 4.46
C SER A 83 24.29 5.90 3.54
N TYR A 84 24.92 7.00 3.12
CA TYR A 84 24.35 7.90 2.12
C TYR A 84 24.20 7.23 0.75
N ASN A 85 25.23 6.52 0.27
CA ASN A 85 25.14 5.75 -0.99
C ASN A 85 24.06 4.66 -0.92
N ILE A 86 23.94 3.97 0.22
CA ILE A 86 22.88 2.98 0.45
C ILE A 86 21.50 3.67 0.37
N PHE A 87 21.34 4.83 1.01
CA PHE A 87 20.11 5.62 0.90
C PHE A 87 19.75 5.92 -0.57
N GLU A 88 20.69 6.42 -1.38
CA GLU A 88 20.43 6.72 -2.80
C GLU A 88 20.00 5.48 -3.59
N ILE A 89 20.64 4.33 -3.37
CA ILE A 89 20.26 3.06 -3.98
C ILE A 89 18.82 2.67 -3.58
N PHE A 90 18.48 2.75 -2.29
CA PHE A 90 17.13 2.42 -1.82
C PHE A 90 16.07 3.38 -2.34
N VAL A 91 16.39 4.67 -2.50
CA VAL A 91 15.49 5.64 -3.14
C VAL A 91 15.30 5.30 -4.63
N ALA A 92 16.35 4.92 -5.35
CA ALA A 92 16.22 4.49 -6.74
C ALA A 92 15.39 3.18 -6.85
N LEU A 93 15.67 2.20 -6.00
CA LEU A 93 14.92 0.93 -5.96
C LEU A 93 13.46 1.12 -5.55
N ASN A 94 13.13 2.13 -4.75
CA ASN A 94 11.76 2.45 -4.37
C ASN A 94 10.83 2.60 -5.57
N PHE A 95 11.29 3.30 -6.62
CA PHE A 95 10.51 3.48 -7.84
C PHE A 95 10.23 2.15 -8.55
N LEU A 96 11.24 1.30 -8.67
CA LEU A 96 11.11 -0.02 -9.29
C LEU A 96 10.18 -0.93 -8.48
N VAL A 97 10.38 -1.00 -7.16
CA VAL A 97 9.56 -1.82 -6.26
C VAL A 97 8.11 -1.35 -6.26
N PHE A 98 7.87 -0.04 -6.23
CA PHE A 98 6.51 0.52 -6.29
C PHE A 98 5.81 0.17 -7.61
N TYR A 99 6.54 0.21 -8.72
CA TYR A 99 6.03 -0.17 -10.03
C TYR A 99 5.72 -1.68 -10.12
N ILE A 100 6.59 -2.53 -9.59
CA ILE A 100 6.35 -3.98 -9.54
C ILE A 100 5.15 -4.31 -8.64
N LEU A 101 5.03 -3.64 -7.49
CA LEU A 101 3.91 -3.81 -6.56
C LEU A 101 2.59 -3.32 -7.14
N SER A 102 2.59 -2.27 -7.95
CA SER A 102 1.37 -1.77 -8.60
C SER A 102 0.84 -2.76 -9.65
N ILE A 103 1.73 -3.36 -10.44
CA ILE A 103 1.36 -4.37 -11.43
C ILE A 103 0.92 -5.68 -10.75
N SER A 104 1.70 -6.18 -9.78
CA SER A 104 1.40 -7.45 -9.11
C SER A 104 0.21 -7.38 -8.16
N GLY A 105 -0.09 -6.20 -7.59
CA GLY A 105 -1.17 -6.05 -6.61
C GLY A 105 -2.56 -6.10 -7.22
N ASN A 106 -2.71 -5.84 -8.52
CA ASN A 106 -4.00 -5.82 -9.19
C ASN A 106 -4.12 -7.00 -10.17
N SER A 107 -4.93 -7.99 -9.81
CA SER A 107 -5.13 -9.20 -10.62
C SER A 107 -5.69 -8.91 -12.02
N HIS A 108 -6.42 -7.80 -12.19
CA HIS A 108 -6.93 -7.36 -13.49
C HIS A 108 -5.82 -6.78 -14.38
N ILE A 109 -4.93 -5.94 -13.80
CA ILE A 109 -3.77 -5.39 -14.51
C ILE A 109 -2.77 -6.49 -14.83
N TRP A 110 -2.51 -7.40 -13.88
CA TRP A 110 -1.63 -8.55 -14.09
C TRP A 110 -2.08 -9.40 -15.27
N LYS A 111 -3.39 -9.71 -15.37
CA LYS A 111 -3.95 -10.48 -16.49
C LYS A 111 -3.84 -9.76 -17.83
N GLN A 112 -4.00 -8.44 -17.87
CA GLN A 112 -3.79 -7.66 -19.09
C GLN A 112 -2.33 -7.63 -19.52
N PHE A 113 -1.39 -7.62 -18.56
CA PHE A 113 0.04 -7.66 -18.85
C PHE A 113 0.52 -9.03 -19.35
N THR A 114 -0.05 -10.13 -18.84
CA THR A 114 0.33 -11.49 -19.25
C THR A 114 -0.43 -12.04 -20.46
N SER A 115 -1.44 -11.34 -20.96
CA SER A 115 -2.14 -11.72 -22.21
C SER A 115 -1.56 -11.07 -23.47
N ILE A 116 -0.44 -10.35 -23.34
CA ILE A 116 0.38 -9.82 -24.44
C ILE A 116 1.52 -10.81 -24.66
#